data_AF-A0A1B3WBU7-F1
#
_entry.id   AF-A0A1B3WBU7-F1
#
_cell.length_a   1.000
_cell.length_b   1.000
_cell.length_c   1.000
_cell.angle_alpha   90.00
_cell.angle_beta   90.00
_cell.angle_gamma   90.00
#
_symmetry.space_group_name_H-M   'P 1'
#
loop_
_entity.id
_entity.type
_entity.pdbx_description
1 polymer ?
#
loop_
_entity_poly.entity_id
_entity_poly.type
_entity_poly.pdbx_seq_one_letter_code
_entity_poly.pdbx_strand_id
1 'polypeptide(L)'
;MHQLTLSLEPGLAVRHRTLKDCVAAGIFQRGVVNVAGRIDRQPSHLSEALSGGDRRKFDVDDLEAYIREFNDTTPILYLAAKYLRDPAVTQQEALSKLASLADLLPGLMAAAGLDPRAAAVARGRAR
;
A
#
# COMPACT_ATOMS: atom_id res chain seq x y z
N MET A 1 17.49 -18.68 -17.08
CA MET A 1 16.82 -17.98 -15.95
C MET A 1 17.01 -16.49 -16.19
N HIS A 2 15.93 -15.73 -16.40
CA HIS A 2 16.00 -14.28 -16.49
C HIS A 2 15.62 -13.70 -15.13
N GLN A 3 16.45 -12.83 -14.58
CA GLN A 3 16.23 -12.22 -13.27
C GLN A 3 15.37 -10.95 -13.45
N LEU A 4 14.26 -10.87 -12.71
CA LEU A 4 13.40 -9.69 -12.64
C LEU A 4 13.62 -8.97 -11.31
N THR A 5 13.80 -7.65 -11.36
CA THR A 5 13.89 -6.80 -10.16
C THR A 5 12.56 -6.08 -9.98
N LEU A 6 11.91 -6.25 -8.81
CA LEU A 6 10.64 -5.62 -8.48
C LEU A 6 10.84 -4.49 -7.49
N SER A 7 10.43 -3.28 -7.85
CA SER A 7 10.35 -2.14 -6.94
C SER A 7 8.98 -2.14 -6.27
N LEU A 8 8.92 -2.57 -5.01
CA LEU A 8 7.67 -2.63 -4.24
C LEU A 8 7.52 -1.38 -3.39
N GLU A 9 6.41 -0.66 -3.53
CA GLU A 9 6.12 0.49 -2.66
C GLU A 9 5.89 0.00 -1.22
N PRO A 10 6.56 0.62 -0.21
CA PRO A 10 6.35 0.27 1.19
C PRO A 10 4.89 0.40 1.61
N GLY A 11 4.35 -0.69 2.16
CA GLY A 11 2.98 -0.70 2.70
C GLY A 11 1.90 -0.95 1.65
N LEU A 12 2.22 -1.19 0.37
CA LEU A 12 1.22 -1.52 -0.65
C LEU A 12 0.33 -2.71 -0.27
N ALA A 13 0.94 -3.76 0.29
CA ALA A 13 0.21 -4.93 0.78
C ALA A 13 -0.68 -4.65 2.01
N VAL A 14 -0.41 -3.57 2.75
CA VAL A 14 -1.15 -3.15 3.95
C VAL A 14 -2.28 -2.19 3.60
N ARG A 15 -2.10 -1.34 2.58
CA ARG A 15 -3.10 -0.35 2.12
C ARG A 15 -4.37 -1.01 1.57
N HIS A 16 -4.24 -2.22 1.01
CA HIS A 16 -5.37 -2.93 0.38
C HIS A 16 -5.61 -4.29 1.01
N ARG A 17 -6.86 -4.56 1.38
CA ARG A 17 -7.21 -5.83 2.03
C ARG A 17 -7.18 -7.00 1.05
N THR A 18 -7.57 -6.73 -0.21
CA THR A 18 -7.67 -7.73 -1.28
C THR A 18 -7.17 -7.17 -2.60
N LEU A 19 -6.88 -8.05 -3.57
CA LEU A 19 -6.55 -7.63 -4.94
C LEU A 19 -7.67 -6.79 -5.55
N LYS A 20 -8.92 -7.18 -5.32
CA LYS A 20 -10.10 -6.45 -5.81
C LYS A 20 -10.14 -5.02 -5.26
N ASP A 21 -9.80 -4.83 -4.00
CA ASP A 21 -9.74 -3.52 -3.35
C ASP A 21 -8.62 -2.63 -3.96
N CYS A 22 -7.45 -3.22 -4.24
CA CYS A 22 -6.36 -2.54 -4.93
C CYS A 22 -6.78 -2.07 -6.34
N VAL A 23 -7.42 -2.95 -7.12
CA VAL A 23 -7.91 -2.62 -8.46
C VAL A 23 -9.04 -1.58 -8.38
N ALA A 24 -9.99 -1.76 -7.46
CA ALA A 24 -11.11 -0.83 -7.27
C ALA A 24 -10.61 0.59 -6.98
N ALA A 25 -9.62 0.75 -6.10
CA ALA A 25 -9.01 2.04 -5.82
C ALA A 25 -8.43 2.69 -7.10
N GLY A 26 -7.72 1.93 -7.92
CA GLY A 26 -7.17 2.39 -9.19
C GLY A 26 -8.26 2.77 -10.22
N ILE A 27 -9.35 2.00 -10.26
CA ILE A 27 -10.50 2.26 -11.14
C ILE A 27 -11.26 3.52 -10.71
N PHE A 28 -11.51 3.69 -9.41
CA PHE A 28 -12.22 4.85 -8.89
C PHE A 28 -11.44 6.14 -9.10
N GLN A 29 -10.12 6.12 -8.95
CA GLN A 29 -9.26 7.29 -9.24
C GLN A 29 -9.33 7.73 -10.71
N ARG A 30 -9.45 6.78 -11.65
CA ARG A 30 -9.49 7.04 -13.10
C ARG A 30 -10.92 7.27 -13.64
N GLY A 31 -11.92 6.99 -12.81
CA GLY A 31 -13.33 7.04 -13.15
C GLY A 31 -13.85 5.71 -13.75
N VAL A 32 -14.90 5.17 -13.14
CA VAL A 32 -15.51 3.87 -13.52
C VAL A 32 -15.98 3.86 -14.98
N VAL A 33 -16.58 4.96 -15.46
CA VAL A 33 -17.09 5.05 -16.84
C VAL A 33 -15.95 4.97 -17.86
N ASN A 34 -14.84 5.67 -17.59
CA ASN A 34 -13.66 5.66 -18.46
C ASN A 34 -13.03 4.28 -18.51
N VAL A 35 -12.85 3.64 -17.36
CA VAL A 35 -12.30 2.28 -17.29
C VAL A 35 -13.19 1.28 -18.01
N ALA A 36 -14.48 1.28 -17.70
CA ALA A 36 -15.45 0.35 -18.27
C ALA A 36 -15.46 0.43 -19.81
N GLY A 37 -15.43 1.64 -20.38
CA GLY A 37 -15.39 1.83 -21.83
C GLY A 37 -14.14 1.27 -22.51
N ARG A 38 -12.98 1.26 -21.82
CA ARG A 38 -11.73 0.71 -22.38
C ARG A 38 -11.61 -0.80 -22.27
N ILE A 39 -12.20 -1.40 -21.24
CA ILE A 39 -12.19 -2.86 -21.04
C ILE A 39 -13.45 -3.55 -21.58
N ASP A 40 -14.21 -2.87 -22.44
CA ASP A 40 -15.46 -3.36 -23.04
C ASP A 40 -16.51 -3.87 -22.02
N ARG A 41 -16.65 -3.13 -20.91
CA ARG A 41 -17.63 -3.39 -19.85
C ARG A 41 -18.66 -2.26 -19.79
N GLN A 42 -19.88 -2.60 -19.42
CA GLN A 42 -20.85 -1.58 -19.03
C GLN A 42 -20.47 -0.97 -17.67
N PRO A 43 -20.52 0.37 -17.49
CA PRO A 43 -20.14 1.02 -16.24
C PRO A 43 -20.90 0.52 -15.01
N SER A 44 -22.20 0.24 -15.16
CA SER A 44 -23.05 -0.33 -14.11
C SER A 44 -22.58 -1.73 -13.69
N HIS A 45 -22.23 -2.59 -14.65
CA HIS A 45 -21.72 -3.93 -14.37
C HIS A 45 -20.37 -3.90 -13.67
N LEU A 46 -19.47 -2.99 -14.10
CA LEU A 46 -18.17 -2.83 -13.45
C LEU A 46 -18.34 -2.34 -12.01
N SER A 47 -19.21 -1.36 -11.78
CA SER A 47 -19.51 -0.86 -10.43
C SER A 47 -20.07 -1.96 -9.51
N GLU A 48 -21.04 -2.75 -9.99
CA GLU A 48 -21.61 -3.87 -9.22
C GLU A 48 -20.55 -4.94 -8.89
N ALA A 49 -19.68 -5.26 -9.85
CA ALA A 49 -18.61 -6.23 -9.69
C ALA A 49 -17.55 -5.83 -8.65
N LEU A 50 -17.23 -4.53 -8.59
CA LEU A 50 -16.29 -3.96 -7.63
C LEU A 50 -16.90 -3.81 -6.23
N SER A 51 -18.20 -3.52 -6.15
CA SER A 51 -18.94 -3.34 -4.89
C SER A 51 -19.19 -4.65 -4.12
N GLY A 52 -18.81 -5.80 -4.68
CA GLY A 52 -18.99 -7.10 -4.05
C GLY A 52 -20.38 -7.70 -4.22
N GLY A 53 -21.13 -7.24 -5.24
CA GLY A 53 -22.41 -7.84 -5.60
C GLY A 53 -22.27 -9.32 -5.97
N ASP A 54 -23.37 -10.07 -5.82
CA ASP A 54 -23.32 -11.51 -6.05
C ASP A 54 -23.47 -11.89 -7.53
N ARG A 55 -24.14 -11.05 -8.32
CA ARG A 55 -24.51 -11.33 -9.72
C ARG A 55 -23.42 -11.04 -10.73
N ARG A 56 -22.57 -10.03 -10.47
CA ARG A 56 -21.50 -9.61 -11.37
C ARG A 56 -20.17 -9.79 -10.66
N LYS A 57 -19.21 -10.42 -11.33
CA LYS A 57 -17.86 -10.62 -10.81
C LYS A 57 -16.87 -9.88 -11.70
N PHE A 58 -15.80 -9.42 -11.06
CA PHE A 58 -14.62 -8.90 -11.72
C PHE A 58 -13.67 -10.09 -11.85
N ASP A 59 -13.46 -10.55 -13.08
CA ASP A 59 -12.68 -11.75 -13.38
C ASP A 59 -11.21 -11.42 -13.71
N VAL A 60 -10.44 -12.45 -14.06
CA VAL A 60 -9.02 -12.29 -14.38
C VAL A 60 -8.83 -11.66 -15.76
N ASP A 61 -9.77 -11.88 -16.69
CA ASP A 61 -9.70 -11.27 -18.02
C ASP A 61 -9.93 -9.75 -17.94
N ASP A 62 -10.87 -9.31 -17.09
CA ASP A 62 -11.09 -7.91 -16.73
C ASP A 62 -9.81 -7.29 -16.12
N LEU A 63 -9.11 -8.05 -15.27
CA LEU A 63 -7.85 -7.62 -14.66
C LEU A 63 -6.75 -7.45 -15.70
N GLU A 64 -6.58 -8.41 -16.59
CA GLU A 64 -5.58 -8.34 -17.66
C GLU A 64 -5.87 -7.21 -18.63
N ALA A 65 -7.14 -7.03 -19.01
CA ALA A 65 -7.58 -5.90 -19.84
C ALA A 65 -7.29 -4.57 -19.14
N TYR A 66 -7.59 -4.45 -17.84
CA TYR A 66 -7.28 -3.27 -17.06
C TYR A 66 -5.77 -2.97 -17.04
N ILE A 67 -4.94 -3.97 -16.75
CA ILE A 67 -3.48 -3.80 -16.71
C ILE A 67 -2.95 -3.38 -18.08
N ARG A 68 -3.45 -4.00 -19.17
CA ARG A 68 -3.03 -3.70 -20.53
C ARG A 68 -3.40 -2.27 -20.95
N GLU A 69 -4.65 -1.86 -20.72
CA GLU A 69 -5.18 -0.57 -21.17
C GLU A 69 -4.66 0.62 -20.37
N PHE A 70 -4.36 0.42 -19.08
CA PHE A 70 -3.95 1.49 -18.17
C PHE A 70 -2.48 1.41 -17.77
N ASN A 71 -1.76 0.37 -18.23
CA ASN A 71 -0.38 0.06 -17.85
C ASN A 71 -0.17 0.10 -16.32
N ASP A 72 -1.19 -0.32 -15.57
CA ASP A 72 -1.21 -0.25 -14.11
C ASP A 72 -0.79 -1.60 -13.54
N THR A 73 0.50 -1.73 -13.23
CA THR A 73 1.06 -2.96 -12.63
C THR A 73 0.86 -3.04 -11.12
N THR A 74 0.20 -2.07 -10.50
CA THR A 74 -0.04 -2.04 -9.04
C THR A 74 -0.70 -3.32 -8.52
N PRO A 75 -1.70 -3.93 -9.21
CA PRO A 75 -2.29 -5.20 -8.75
C PRO A 75 -1.28 -6.36 -8.71
N ILE A 76 -0.36 -6.42 -9.67
CA ILE A 76 0.71 -7.43 -9.71
C ILE A 76 1.71 -7.19 -8.57
N LEU A 77 2.14 -5.93 -8.39
CA LEU A 77 3.05 -5.55 -7.32
C LEU A 77 2.43 -5.79 -5.93
N TYR A 78 1.11 -5.60 -5.80
CA TYR A 78 0.37 -5.96 -4.59
C TYR A 78 0.47 -7.45 -4.28
N LEU A 79 0.21 -8.32 -5.27
CA LEU A 79 0.32 -9.78 -5.09
C LEU A 79 1.76 -10.20 -4.76
N ALA A 80 2.74 -9.65 -5.46
CA ALA A 80 4.14 -9.91 -5.19
C ALA A 80 4.54 -9.46 -3.77
N ALA A 81 4.15 -8.25 -3.37
CA ALA A 81 4.40 -7.76 -2.02
C ALA A 81 3.71 -8.60 -0.94
N LYS A 82 2.51 -9.12 -1.21
CA LYS A 82 1.72 -9.88 -0.24
C LYS A 82 2.14 -11.34 -0.09
N TYR A 83 2.54 -11.99 -1.19
CA TYR A 83 2.74 -13.44 -1.22
C TYR A 83 4.16 -13.88 -1.57
N LEU A 84 4.99 -13.01 -2.17
CA LEU A 84 6.36 -13.36 -2.58
C LEU A 84 7.44 -12.73 -1.71
N ARG A 85 7.06 -11.92 -0.71
CA ARG A 85 8.03 -11.35 0.25
C ARG A 85 8.53 -12.40 1.22
N ASP A 86 9.85 -12.45 1.37
CA ASP A 86 10.50 -13.24 2.42
C ASP A 86 10.23 -12.59 3.81
N PRO A 87 9.76 -13.36 4.80
CA PRO A 87 9.59 -12.89 6.17
C PRO A 87 10.86 -12.26 6.78
N ALA A 88 12.05 -12.82 6.48
CA ALA A 88 13.32 -12.31 6.99
C ALA A 88 13.65 -10.92 6.43
N VAL A 89 13.40 -10.71 5.14
CA VAL A 89 13.56 -9.39 4.50
C VAL A 89 12.58 -8.38 5.09
N THR A 90 11.35 -8.80 5.35
CA THR A 90 10.32 -7.93 5.95
C THR A 90 10.70 -7.50 7.38
N GLN A 91 11.25 -8.42 8.19
CA GLN A 91 11.74 -8.09 9.53
C GLN A 91 12.93 -7.12 9.47
N GLN A 92 13.88 -7.34 8.57
CA GLN A 92 15.05 -6.48 8.42
C GLN A 92 14.68 -5.07 7.96
N GLU A 93 13.72 -4.93 7.03
CA GLU A 93 13.20 -3.63 6.61
C GLU A 93 12.49 -2.90 7.76
N ALA A 94 11.70 -3.62 8.58
CA ALA A 94 11.00 -3.04 9.72
C ALA A 94 11.99 -2.54 10.79
N LEU A 95 13.03 -3.33 11.09
CA LEU A 95 14.10 -2.94 12.01
C LEU A 95 14.87 -1.72 11.50
N SER A 96 15.20 -1.68 10.20
CA SER A 96 15.87 -0.54 9.57
C SER A 96 15.04 0.74 9.69
N LYS A 97 13.73 0.66 9.41
CA LYS A 97 12.82 1.81 9.57
C LYS A 97 12.71 2.26 11.03
N LEU A 98 12.67 1.32 11.98
CA LEU A 98 12.63 1.62 13.41
C LEU A 98 13.90 2.34 13.86
N ALA A 99 15.08 1.89 13.39
CA ALA A 99 16.34 2.57 13.66
C ALA A 99 16.34 4.01 13.12
N SER A 100 15.90 4.23 11.89
CA SER A 100 15.82 5.58 11.31
C SER A 100 14.86 6.49 12.07
N LEU A 101 13.74 5.96 12.56
CA LEU A 101 12.82 6.73 13.40
C LEU A 101 13.42 7.04 14.77
N ALA A 102 14.14 6.11 15.38
CA ALA A 102 14.82 6.31 16.65
C ALA A 102 15.85 7.45 16.58
N ASP A 103 16.55 7.61 15.45
CA ASP A 103 17.50 8.71 15.24
C ASP A 103 16.79 10.07 15.09
N LEU A 104 15.60 10.10 14.50
CA LEU A 104 14.82 11.32 14.27
C LEU A 104 14.01 11.76 15.49
N LEU A 105 13.61 10.81 16.35
CA LEU A 105 12.76 11.04 17.51
C LEU A 105 13.30 12.15 18.46
N PRO A 106 14.59 12.15 18.85
CA PRO A 106 15.13 13.16 19.77
C PRO A 106 14.97 14.60 19.25
N GLY A 107 15.18 14.81 17.95
CA GLY A 107 15.01 16.12 17.32
C GLY A 107 13.56 16.59 17.29
N LEU A 108 12.63 15.67 16.99
CA LEU A 108 11.19 15.95 17.02
C LEU A 108 10.67 16.19 18.44
N MET A 109 11.17 15.44 19.42
CA MET A 109 10.83 15.63 20.83
C MET A 109 11.32 17.00 21.34
N ALA A 110 12.54 17.40 20.97
CA ALA A 110 13.07 18.73 21.29
C ALA A 110 12.24 19.85 20.63
N ALA A 111 11.87 19.70 19.36
CA ALA A 111 11.03 20.66 18.64
C ALA A 111 9.60 20.75 19.22
N ALA A 112 9.07 19.66 19.76
CA ALA A 112 7.79 19.60 20.45
C ALA A 112 7.85 20.11 21.91
N GLY A 113 9.02 20.55 22.40
CA GLY A 113 9.20 21.00 23.78
C GLY A 113 9.19 19.88 24.82
N LEU A 114 9.21 18.62 24.39
CA LEU A 114 9.26 17.42 25.22
C LEU A 114 10.73 17.01 25.41
N ASP A 115 11.51 17.83 26.13
CA ASP A 115 12.93 17.53 26.33
C ASP A 115 13.11 16.42 27.40
N PRO A 116 13.61 15.21 27.03
CA PRO A 116 13.89 14.18 28.01
C PRO A 116 14.98 14.58 29.03
N ARG A 117 15.82 15.58 28.73
CA ARG A 117 16.82 16.11 29.66
C ARG A 117 16.23 17.07 30.70
N ALA A 118 15.17 17.80 30.37
CA ALA A 118 14.48 18.67 31.34
C ALA A 118 13.81 17.86 32.47
N ALA A 119 13.22 16.69 32.14
CA ALA A 119 12.58 15.80 33.10
C ALA A 119 13.57 15.08 34.05
N ALA A 120 14.84 14.96 33.68
CA ALA A 120 15.89 14.39 34.52
C ALA A 120 16.48 15.42 35.51
N VAL A 121 16.68 16.67 35.06
CA VAL A 121 17.20 17.76 35.93
C VAL A 121 16.19 18.14 37.02
N ALA A 122 14.89 18.08 36.74
CA ALA A 122 13.85 18.36 37.74
C ALA A 122 13.83 17.35 38.91
N ARG A 123 14.29 16.11 38.71
CA ARG A 123 14.35 15.07 39.76
C ARG A 123 15.64 15.10 40.58
N GLY A 124 16.69 15.80 40.14
CA GLY A 124 17.97 15.90 40.83
C GLY A 124 18.11 17.08 41.81
N ARG A 125 17.19 18.06 41.79
CA ARG A 125 17.25 19.27 42.64
C ARG A 125 16.42 19.19 43.93
N ALA A 126 15.84 18.03 44.24
CA ALA A 126 15.02 17.79 45.44
C ALA A 126 15.77 17.00 46.54
N ARG A 127 17.11 17.07 46.59
CA ARG A 127 17.94 16.56 47.68
C ARG A 127 18.90 17.62 48.17
#